data_AF-A0A023DYL1-F1
#
_entry.id   AF-A0A023DYL1-F1
#
_cell.length_a   1.000
_cell.length_b   1.000
_cell.length_c   1.000
_cell.angle_alpha   90.00
_cell.angle_beta   90.00
_cell.angle_gamma   90.00
#
_symmetry.space_group_name_H-M   'P 1'
#
loop_
_entity.id
_entity.type
_entity.pdbx_description
1 polymer ?
#
loop_
_entity_poly.entity_id
_entity_poly.type
_entity_poly.pdbx_seq_one_letter_code
_entity_poly.pdbx_strand_id
1 'polypeptide(L)' 'MTIVPLSVYSNASGLIKVQLGIATGKEKADKRQAIKEREWSREKQRILRQH' A
#
# COMPACT_ATOMS: atom_id res chain seq x y z
N MET A 1 -5.71 4.97 -14.81
CA MET A 1 -4.78 3.81 -14.80
C MET A 1 -3.37 4.36 -14.74
N THR A 2 -2.53 3.85 -13.84
CA THR A 2 -1.15 4.29 -13.66
C THR A 2 -0.26 3.04 -13.61
N ILE A 3 0.86 3.08 -14.31
CA ILE A 3 1.87 2.02 -14.25
C ILE A 3 2.77 2.31 -13.04
N VAL A 4 2.90 1.34 -12.14
CA VAL A 4 3.72 1.47 -10.93
C VAL A 4 4.75 0.35 -10.91
N PRO A 5 6.04 0.65 -10.70
CA PRO A 5 7.05 -0.38 -10.53
C PRO A 5 6.87 -1.06 -9.16
N LEU A 6 6.81 -2.40 -9.17
CA LEU A 6 6.65 -3.22 -7.96
C LEU A 6 8.01 -3.68 -7.42
N SER A 7 8.93 -4.06 -8.30
CA SER A 7 10.27 -4.54 -7.90
C SER A 7 11.24 -4.52 -9.07
N VAL A 8 12.53 -4.34 -8.76
CA VAL A 8 13.63 -4.39 -9.72
C VAL A 8 14.52 -5.56 -9.32
N TYR A 9 14.74 -6.51 -10.23
CA TYR A 9 15.53 -7.72 -9.96
C TYR A 9 16.53 -7.99 -11.09
N SER A 10 17.75 -8.37 -10.72
CA SER A 10 18.77 -8.84 -11.66
C SER A 10 18.55 -10.32 -11.94
N ASN A 11 18.41 -10.70 -13.21
CA ASN A 11 18.37 -12.12 -13.59
C ASN A 11 19.79 -12.72 -13.65
N ALA A 12 19.88 -14.04 -13.68
CA ALA A 12 21.14 -14.79 -13.71
C ALA A 12 22.05 -14.43 -14.92
N SER A 13 21.50 -13.77 -15.94
CA SER A 13 22.23 -13.31 -17.13
C SER A 13 22.72 -11.86 -17.00
N GLY A 14 22.69 -11.26 -15.80
CA GLY A 14 23.20 -9.91 -15.53
C GLY A 14 22.30 -8.76 -15.99
N LEU A 15 21.08 -9.06 -16.48
CA LEU A 15 20.14 -8.05 -16.95
C LEU A 15 19.15 -7.67 -15.84
N ILE A 16 18.96 -6.37 -15.66
CA ILE A 16 17.99 -5.81 -14.71
C ILE A 16 16.59 -5.86 -15.33
N LYS A 17 15.67 -6.55 -14.66
CA LYS A 17 14.26 -6.63 -15.01
C LYS A 17 13.43 -5.85 -13.99
N VAL A 18 12.43 -5.13 -14.47
CA VAL A 18 11.49 -4.39 -13.63
C VAL A 18 10.12 -5.05 -13.74
N GLN A 19 9.55 -5.45 -12.61
CA GLN A 19 8.16 -5.89 -12.55
C GLN A 19 7.26 -4.67 -12.47
N LEU A 20 6.44 -4.47 -13.50
CA LEU A 20 5.48 -3.37 -13.58
C LEU A 20 4.09 -3.90 -13.24
N GLY A 21 3.42 -3.26 -12.28
CA GLY A 21 2.02 -3.49 -11.96
C GLY A 21 1.14 -2.41 -12.61
N ILE A 22 -0.01 -2.81 -13.14
CA ILE A 22 -1.05 -1.87 -13.54
C ILE A 22 -1.90 -1.61 -12.29
N ALA A 23 -1.90 -0.36 -11.82
CA ALA A 23 -2.71 0.04 -10.68
C ALA A 23 -3.75 1.08 -11.09
N THR A 24 -4.97 0.89 -10.62
CA THR A 24 -6.00 1.94 -10.61
C THR A 24 -6.03 2.53 -9.20
N GLY A 25 -5.83 3.84 -9.08
CA GLY A 25 -5.88 4.50 -7.78
C GLY A 25 -7.26 4.33 -7.13
N LYS A 26 -7.30 4.01 -5.83
CA LYS A 26 -8.55 3.89 -5.06
C LYS A 26 -9.41 5.15 -5.19
N GLU A 27 -10.72 4.95 -5.33
CA GLU A 27 -11.69 6.04 -5.38
C GLU A 27 -11.69 6.85 -4.06
N LYS A 28 -12.07 8.13 -4.14
CA LYS A 28 -12.05 9.04 -2.98
C LYS A 28 -12.98 8.55 -1.85
N ALA A 29 -14.05 7.83 -2.18
CA ALA A 29 -14.97 7.23 -1.21
C ALA A 29 -14.26 6.14 -0.38
N ASP A 30 -13.59 5.20 -1.04
CA ASP A 30 -12.84 4.11 -0.39
C ASP A 30 -11.71 4.63 0.50
N LYS A 31 -11.10 5.76 0.11
CA LYS A 31 -10.07 6.42 0.94
C LYS A 31 -10.65 6.89 2.28
N ARG A 32 -11.87 7.44 2.31
CA ARG A 32 -12.50 7.89 3.56
C ARG A 32 -12.76 6.73 4.52
N GLN A 33 -13.27 5.61 4.01
CA GLN A 33 -13.51 4.41 4.81
C GLN A 33 -12.19 3.83 5.36
N ALA A 34 -11.16 3.70 4.51
CA ALA A 34 -9.85 3.20 4.93
C ALA A 34 -9.15 4.13 5.95
N ILE A 35 -9.31 5.46 5.82
CA ILE A 35 -8.79 6.42 6.79
C ILE A 35 -9.50 6.25 8.14
N LYS A 36 -10.83 6.14 8.15
CA LYS A 36 -11.63 5.94 9.35
C LYS A 36 -11.25 4.65 10.09
N GLU A 37 -11.08 3.53 9.36
CA GLU A 37 -10.64 2.26 9.95
C GLU A 37 -9.22 2.36 10.54
N ARG A 38 -8.30 3.06 9.87
CA ARG A 38 -6.93 3.26 10.36
C ARG A 38 -6.89 4.15 11.60
N GLU A 39 -7.70 5.18 11.66
CA GLU A 39 -7.82 6.03 12.86
C GLU A 39 -8.44 5.25 14.02
N TRP A 40 -9.50 4.50 13.77
CA TRP A 40 -10.13 3.65 14.76
C TRP A 40 -9.19 2.57 15.32
N SER A 41 -8.40 1.94 14.46
CA SER A 41 -7.38 0.97 14.88
C SER A 41 -6.30 1.61 15.76
N ARG A 42 -5.87 2.84 15.44
CA ARG A 42 -4.90 3.58 16.26
C ARG A 42 -5.48 3.97 17.62
N GLU A 43 -6.73 4.40 17.67
CA GLU A 43 -7.38 4.75 18.93
C GLU A 43 -7.58 3.52 19.82
N LYS A 44 -8.00 2.39 19.25
CA LYS A 44 -8.07 1.11 19.97
C LYS A 44 -6.72 0.72 20.59
N GLN A 45 -5.63 0.86 19.84
CA GLN A 45 -4.29 0.57 20.35
C GLN A 45 -3.86 1.52 21.48
N ARG A 46 -4.29 2.78 21.42
CA ARG A 46 -4.02 3.78 22.48
C ARG A 46 -4.79 3.45 23.77
N ILE A 47 -6.06 3.09 23.66
CA ILE A 47 -6.88 2.68 24.81
C ILE A 47 -6.32 1.42 25.47
N LEU A 48 -5.90 0.42 24.68
CA LEU A 48 -5.27 -0.80 25.22
C LEU A 48 -3.92 -0.55 25.92
N ARG A 49 -3.22 0.55 25.61
CA ARG A 49 -1.93 0.90 26.23
C ARG A 49 -2.08 1.76 27.50
N GLN A 50 -3.26 2.34 27.75
CA GLN A 50 -3.53 3.15 28.93
C GLN A 50 -4.12 2.35 30.10
N HIS A 51 -4.39 1.06 29.91
CA HIS A 51 -4.76 0.12 30.96
C HIS A 51 -3.59 -0.75 31.39
#